data_AF-A0A2N6U5G1-F1
#
_entry.id   AF-A0A2N6U5G1-F1
#
_cell.length_a   1.000
_cell.length_b   1.000
_cell.length_c   1.000
_cell.angle_alpha   90.00
_cell.angle_beta   90.00
_cell.angle_gamma   90.00
#
_symmetry.space_group_name_H-M   'P 1'
#
loop_
_entity.id
_entity.type
_entity.pdbx_description
1 polymer ?
#
loop_
_entity_poly.entity_id
_entity_poly.type
_entity_poly.pdbx_seq_one_letter_code
_entity_poly.pdbx_strand_id
1 'polypeptide(L)' 'MLSADYLDTALDHIQTNPSRHLGVEAENSLVEGGPANLLVLDAASDRDVVRLHPTVLLSIHRGREVFRAEPVTRRWAGEE' A
#
# COMPACT_ATOMS: atom_id res chain seq x y z
N MET A 1 24.35 2.28 1.74
CA MET A 1 24.06 1.54 2.99
C MET A 1 22.57 1.75 3.28
N LEU A 2 21.80 0.70 3.55
CA LEU A 2 20.36 0.80 3.89
C LEU A 2 20.22 1.54 5.23
N SER A 3 19.99 2.85 5.21
CA SER A 3 19.69 3.63 6.42
C SER A 3 18.22 3.45 6.81
N ALA A 4 17.89 3.83 8.04
CA ALA A 4 16.50 3.80 8.52
C ALA A 4 15.56 4.65 7.66
N ASP A 5 16.08 5.71 7.02
CA ASP A 5 15.34 6.62 6.13
C ASP A 5 14.89 5.92 4.84
N TYR A 6 15.56 4.83 4.44
CA TYR A 6 15.18 4.05 3.27
C TYR A 6 13.79 3.42 3.40
N LEU A 7 13.29 3.25 4.63
CA LEU A 7 11.94 2.74 4.87
C LEU A 7 10.85 3.74 4.50
N ASP A 8 11.17 5.01 4.30
CA ASP A 8 10.19 6.04 3.97
C ASP A 8 9.80 6.01 2.48
N THR A 9 10.55 5.27 1.64
CA THR A 9 10.27 5.04 0.22
C THR A 9 10.25 3.56 -0.14
N ALA A 10 10.00 2.68 0.84
CA ALA A 10 10.11 1.24 0.64
C ALA A 10 9.11 0.71 -0.41
N LEU A 11 7.92 1.31 -0.50
CA LEU A 11 6.88 0.85 -1.41
C LEU A 11 7.18 1.13 -2.87
N ASP A 12 8.07 2.09 -3.18
CA ASP A 12 8.52 2.34 -4.55
C ASP A 12 9.13 1.09 -5.18
N HIS A 13 9.71 0.18 -4.40
CA HIS A 13 10.30 -1.06 -4.91
C HIS A 13 9.28 -2.12 -5.31
N ILE A 14 8.03 -2.00 -4.86
CA ILE A 14 6.96 -2.96 -5.17
C ILE A 14 5.82 -2.32 -5.98
N GLN A 15 5.77 -0.99 -6.09
CA GLN A 15 4.74 -0.26 -6.83
C GLN A 15 5.35 0.57 -7.98
N THR A 16 6.03 1.68 -7.67
CA THR A 16 6.52 2.64 -8.68
C THR A 16 7.56 2.02 -9.64
N ASN A 17 8.63 1.45 -9.09
CA ASN A 17 9.75 0.92 -9.87
C ASN A 17 9.33 -0.26 -10.76
N PRO A 18 8.57 -1.25 -10.27
CA PRO A 18 8.05 -2.32 -11.14
C PRO A 18 7.10 -1.81 -12.22
N SER A 19 6.21 -0.86 -11.89
CA SER A 19 5.25 -0.31 -12.87
C SER A 19 5.94 0.40 -14.02
N ARG A 20 7.00 1.16 -13.73
CA ARG A 20 7.85 1.78 -14.76
C ARG A 20 8.55 0.75 -15.63
N HIS A 21 9.15 -0.28 -15.02
CA HIS A 21 9.83 -1.34 -15.77
C HIS A 21 8.89 -2.14 -16.68
N LEU A 22 7.63 -2.30 -16.27
CA LEU A 22 6.60 -3.01 -17.03
C LEU A 22 5.86 -2.12 -18.05
N GLY A 23 6.14 -0.81 -18.09
CA GLY A 23 5.46 0.12 -18.98
C GLY A 23 3.99 0.40 -18.63
N VAL A 24 3.59 0.16 -17.38
CA VAL A 24 2.20 0.32 -16.88
C VAL A 24 2.09 1.44 -15.83
N GLU A 25 3.09 2.33 -15.74
CA GLU A 25 3.13 3.43 -14.76
C GLU A 25 1.87 4.31 -14.83
N ALA A 26 1.38 4.63 -16.02
CA ALA A 26 0.15 5.42 -16.20
C ALA A 26 -1.10 4.73 -15.64
N GLU A 27 -1.14 3.40 -15.62
CA GLU A 27 -2.26 2.61 -15.13
C GLU A 27 -2.20 2.33 -13.62
N ASN A 28 -1.00 2.41 -13.04
CA ASN A 28 -0.68 2.12 -11.64
C ASN A 28 -0.28 3.37 -10.84
N SER A 29 -0.64 4.56 -11.33
CA SER A 29 -0.41 5.84 -10.63
C SER A 29 -1.72 6.44 -10.14
N LEU A 30 -1.70 6.97 -8.91
CA LEU A 30 -2.82 7.72 -8.33
C LEU A 30 -2.76 9.17 -8.80
N VAL A 31 -3.29 9.43 -9.99
CA VAL A 31 -3.32 10.76 -10.62
C VAL A 31 -4.72 11.08 -11.10
N GLU A 32 -5.07 12.37 -11.12
CA GLU A 32 -6.36 12.82 -11.63
C GLU A 32 -6.53 12.44 -13.12
N GLY A 33 -7.73 11.97 -13.48
CA GLY A 33 -8.02 11.46 -14.82
C GLY A 33 -7.45 10.08 -15.13
N GLY A 34 -6.62 9.51 -14.25
CA GLY A 34 -6.12 8.14 -14.34
C GLY A 34 -7.19 7.08 -14.01
N PRO A 35 -6.93 5.80 -14.31
CA PRO A 35 -7.83 4.72 -13.91
C PRO A 35 -7.87 4.60 -12.38
N ALA A 36 -9.08 4.41 -11.83
CA ALA A 36 -9.27 4.22 -10.39
C ALA A 36 -8.85 2.81 -9.95
N ASN A 37 -7.55 2.55 -9.94
CA ASN A 37 -6.90 1.35 -9.43
C ASN A 37 -6.15 1.73 -8.14
N LEU A 38 -6.59 1.25 -6.98
CA LEU A 38 -5.94 1.58 -5.71
C LEU A 38 -6.13 0.51 -4.64
N LEU A 39 -5.22 0.50 -3.68
CA LEU A 39 -5.31 -0.26 -2.45
C LEU A 39 -5.38 0.69 -1.25
N VAL A 40 -6.15 0.32 -0.24
CA VAL A 40 -6.09 0.93 1.09
C VAL A 40 -5.43 -0.07 2.03
N LEU A 41 -4.32 0.33 2.65
CA LEU A 41 -3.60 -0.49 3.63
C LEU A 41 -3.89 -0.01 5.04
N ASP A 42 -3.91 -0.93 6.01
CA ASP A 42 -4.06 -0.62 7.44
C ASP A 42 -2.73 -0.13 8.04
N ALA A 43 -2.17 0.94 7.48
CA ALA A 43 -0.91 1.54 7.89
C ALA A 43 -0.85 3.02 7.48
N ALA A 44 -0.12 3.82 8.27
CA ALA A 44 0.00 5.26 8.05
C ALA A 44 1.24 5.68 7.24
N SER A 45 2.19 4.76 7.01
CA SER A 45 3.46 5.04 6.34
C SER A 45 4.07 3.79 5.71
N ASP A 46 4.97 3.96 4.74
CA ASP A 46 5.80 2.88 4.17
C ASP A 46 6.53 2.08 5.26
N ARG A 47 7.07 2.79 6.25
CA ARG A 47 7.73 2.19 7.42
C ARG A 47 6.79 1.26 8.18
N ASP A 48 5.54 1.68 8.39
CA ASP A 48 4.53 0.85 9.04
C ASP A 48 4.15 -0.35 8.17
N VAL A 49 4.06 -0.19 6.85
CA VAL A 49 3.78 -1.31 5.95
C VAL A 49 4.86 -2.38 6.05
N VAL A 50 6.14 -1.99 6.02
CA VAL A 50 7.25 -2.93 6.16
C VAL A 50 7.29 -3.57 7.56
N ARG A 51 7.08 -2.79 8.62
CA ARG A 51 7.19 -3.28 10.00
C ARG A 51 6.03 -4.17 10.42
N LEU A 52 4.81 -3.79 10.03
CA LEU A 52 3.57 -4.35 10.58
C LEU A 52 2.90 -5.34 9.66
N HIS A 53 3.36 -5.45 8.41
CA HIS A 53 2.76 -6.29 7.35
C HIS A 53 1.23 -6.19 7.36
N PRO A 54 0.68 -4.98 7.17
CA PRO A 54 -0.76 -4.75 7.32
C PRO A 54 -1.55 -5.48 6.24
N THR A 55 -2.79 -5.80 6.58
CA THR A 55 -3.77 -6.31 5.62
C THR A 55 -4.20 -5.21 4.66
N VAL A 56 -4.55 -5.59 3.43
CA VAL A 56 -5.27 -4.72 2.49
C VAL A 56 -6.72 -4.60 2.97
N LEU A 57 -7.19 -3.39 3.28
CA LEU A 57 -8.57 -3.16 3.74
C LEU A 57 -9.56 -3.01 2.58
N LEU A 58 -9.10 -2.44 1.47
CA LEU A 58 -9.90 -2.20 0.28
C LEU A 58 -9.02 -2.34 -0.96
N SER A 59 -9.54 -3.01 -1.97
CA SER A 59 -8.97 -3.00 -3.31
C SER A 59 -10.02 -2.52 -4.30
N ILE A 60 -9.67 -1.52 -5.09
CA ILE A 60 -10.47 -0.99 -6.18
C ILE A 60 -9.73 -1.26 -7.49
N HIS A 61 -10.44 -1.83 -8.46
CA HIS A 61 -9.97 -1.98 -9.82
C HIS A 61 -10.94 -1.32 -10.78
N ARG A 62 -10.45 -0.34 -11.55
CA ARG A 62 -11.25 0.46 -12.51
C ARG A 62 -12.54 1.02 -11.90
N GLY A 63 -12.43 1.59 -10.71
CA GLY A 63 -13.54 2.21 -9.98
C GLY A 63 -14.53 1.23 -9.36
N ARG A 64 -14.25 -0.08 -9.40
CA ARG A 64 -15.08 -1.11 -8.77
C ARG A 64 -14.36 -1.72 -7.58
N GLU A 65 -15.05 -1.83 -6.46
CA GLU A 65 -14.58 -2.61 -5.33
C GLU A 65 -14.45 -4.08 -5.73
N VAL A 66 -13.26 -4.64 -5.59
CA VAL A 66 -12.97 -6.06 -5.85
C VAL A 66 -12.73 -6.85 -4.56
N PHE A 67 -12.36 -6.15 -3.48
CA PHE A 67 -12.09 -6.76 -2.19
C PHE A 67 -12.30 -5.75 -1.07
N ARG A 68 -12.83 -6.23 0.07
CA ARG A 68 -12.95 -5.49 1.33
C ARG A 68 -12.68 -6.40 2.51
N ALA A 69 -11.98 -5.89 3.50
CA ALA A 69 -11.75 -6.53 4.78
C ALA A 69 -12.03 -5.58 5.94
N GLU A 70 -12.42 -6.15 7.08
CA GLU A 70 -12.52 -5.41 8.33
C GLU A 70 -11.12 -5.14 8.90
N PRO A 71 -10.86 -3.94 9.46
CA PRO A 71 -9.59 -3.63 10.12
C PRO A 71 -9.29 -4.60 11.27
N VAL A 72 -8.02 -4.97 11.41
CA VAL A 72 -7.60 -5.86 12.49
C VAL A 72 -7.41 -5.01 13.75
N THR A 73 -8.25 -5.23 14.76
CA THR A 73 -8.01 -4.63 16.08
C THR A 73 -6.80 -5.29 16.72
N ARG A 74 -5.66 -4.59 16.75
CA ARG A 74 -4.46 -5.06 17.43
C ARG A 74 -4.57 -4.72 18.92
N ARG A 75 -4.71 -5.74 19.77
CA ARG A 75 -4.53 -5.59 21.22
C ARG A 75 -3.11 -5.97 21.59
N TRP A 76 -2.46 -5.13 22.40
CA TRP A 76 -1.18 -5.49 23.00
C TRP A 76 -1.42 -6.58 24.05
N ALA A 77 -0.57 -7.60 24.07
CA ALA A 77 -0.60 -8.60 25.14
C ALA A 77 -0.15 -7.92 26.44
N GLY A 78 -1.11 -7.44 27.24
CA GLY A 78 -0.85 -6.77 28.52
C GLY A 78 -1.88 -5.73 28.94
N GLU A 79 -2.82 -5.34 28.08
CA GLU A 79 -3.94 -4.46 28.46
C GLU A 79 -5.19 -5.32 28.70
N GLU A 80 -5.54 -5.54 29.97
CA GLU A 80 -6.85 -6.06 30.42
C GLU A 80 -7.95 -5.00 30.30
#